data_AF-A0AA42FHI4-F1
#
_entry.id   AF-A0AA42FHI4-F1
#
_cell.length_a   1.000
_cell.length_b   1.000
_cell.length_c   1.000
_cell.angle_alpha   90.00
_cell.angle_beta   90.00
_cell.angle_gamma   90.00
#
_symmetry.space_group_name_H-M   'P 1'
#
loop_
_entity.id
_entity.type
_entity.pdbx_description
1 polymer ?
#
loop_
_entity_poly.entity_id
_entity_poly.type
_entity_poly.pdbx_seq_one_letter_code
_entity_poly.pdbx_strand_id
1 'polypeptide(L)'
;MNNSKKIFFISSIAIITGLLLISCKIKSDNILSYSTNNSFFQLDKECIESYKDESKNNEHIVFITLSNTNNCRPKLYDFLTKNKNKKMNVYFNNVLIQKNIHLGNIHSLDYGFYQNLNNQSNLNLFKSLMNK
;
A
#
# COMPACT_ATOMS: atom_id res chain seq x y z
N MET A 1 44.13 55.54 25.41
CA MET A 1 44.00 54.53 26.47
C MET A 1 42.74 54.82 27.27
N ASN A 2 41.60 54.18 26.95
CA ASN A 2 40.57 53.89 27.94
C ASN A 2 39.55 52.89 27.38
N ASN A 3 39.34 51.81 28.14
CA ASN A 3 38.28 50.84 27.97
C ASN A 3 36.92 51.50 28.23
N SER A 4 35.87 51.08 27.50
CA SER A 4 34.56 50.80 28.12
C SER A 4 33.60 50.14 27.13
N LYS A 5 33.21 48.92 27.50
CA LYS A 5 32.15 48.10 26.92
C LYS A 5 30.81 48.85 26.97
N LYS A 6 29.99 48.75 25.93
CA LYS A 6 28.53 48.57 26.06
C LYS A 6 28.01 47.64 24.96
N ILE A 7 27.84 46.39 25.37
CA ILE A 7 26.96 45.40 24.73
C ILE A 7 25.53 45.83 25.03
N PHE A 8 24.63 45.91 24.05
CA PHE A 8 23.21 45.66 24.28
C PHE A 8 22.55 45.07 23.03
N PHE A 9 22.40 43.75 23.08
CA PHE A 9 21.32 42.90 22.59
C PHE A 9 20.39 43.48 21.51
N ILE A 10 20.57 43.02 20.26
CA ILE A 10 19.44 42.88 19.34
C ILE A 10 19.00 41.43 19.44
N SER A 11 17.85 41.26 20.11
CA SER A 11 17.20 39.99 20.38
C SER A 11 17.01 39.19 19.09
N SER A 12 17.66 38.04 19.03
CA SER A 12 17.38 37.00 18.05
C SER A 12 15.95 36.50 18.26
N ILE A 13 15.02 36.92 17.40
CA ILE A 13 13.75 36.22 17.23
C ILE A 13 13.85 35.53 15.88
N ALA A 14 14.55 34.39 15.88
CA ALA A 14 14.40 33.40 14.82
C ALA A 14 13.00 32.82 15.00
N ILE A 15 12.04 33.30 14.21
CA ILE A 15 10.74 32.65 14.07
C ILE A 15 11.03 31.34 13.34
N ILE A 16 11.33 30.30 14.11
CA ILE A 16 11.28 28.92 13.64
C ILE A 16 9.81 28.68 13.35
N THR A 17 9.39 28.95 12.11
CA THR A 17 8.17 28.37 11.56
C THR A 17 8.43 26.88 11.48
N GLY A 18 8.18 26.20 12.61
CA GLY A 18 7.92 24.79 12.64
C GLY A 18 6.75 24.55 11.72
N LEU A 19 7.03 24.31 10.45
CA LEU A 19 6.25 23.39 9.64
C LEU A 19 6.29 22.08 10.41
N LEU A 20 5.36 21.99 11.37
CA LEU A 20 4.79 20.75 11.82
C LEU A 20 4.41 20.05 10.52
N LEU A 21 5.30 19.19 10.05
CA LEU A 21 4.95 18.08 9.20
C LEU A 21 4.03 17.24 10.10
N ILE A 22 2.79 17.69 10.20
CA ILE A 22 1.66 16.86 10.56
C ILE A 22 1.68 15.86 9.43
N SER A 23 2.44 14.79 9.63
CA SER A 23 2.34 13.61 8.82
C SER A 23 0.93 13.13 9.11
N CYS A 24 -0.01 13.65 8.33
CA CYS A 24 -1.33 13.10 8.19
C CYS A 24 -1.05 11.70 7.65
N LYS A 25 -0.84 10.73 8.55
CA LYS A 25 -1.05 9.34 8.23
C LYS A 25 -2.53 9.28 7.93
N ILE A 26 -2.89 9.62 6.69
CA ILE A 26 -4.12 9.16 6.08
C ILE A 26 -4.10 7.68 6.40
N LYS A 27 -5.04 7.27 7.25
CA LYS A 27 -5.22 5.88 7.63
C LYS A 27 -5.65 5.22 6.32
N SER A 28 -4.66 4.81 5.54
CA SER A 28 -4.88 4.32 4.20
C SER A 28 -5.61 3.01 4.37
N ASP A 29 -6.83 2.93 3.87
CA ASP A 29 -7.62 1.69 3.79
C ASP A 29 -7.04 0.72 2.74
N ASN A 30 -5.79 0.94 2.32
CA ASN A 30 -5.00 0.09 1.46
C ASN A 30 -4.83 -1.29 2.09
N ILE A 31 -5.32 -2.28 1.36
CA ILE A 31 -5.19 -3.69 1.73
C ILE A 31 -4.02 -4.29 0.97
N LEU A 32 -3.97 -4.10 -0.35
CA LEU A 32 -2.90 -4.61 -1.19
C LEU A 32 -2.28 -3.48 -2.01
N SER A 33 -0.99 -3.56 -2.24
CA SER A 33 -0.32 -2.71 -3.21
C SER A 33 0.60 -3.50 -4.11
N TYR A 34 0.69 -3.06 -5.36
CA TYR A 34 1.50 -3.66 -6.39
C TYR A 34 2.48 -2.61 -6.88
N SER A 35 3.77 -2.92 -6.88
CA SER A 35 4.79 -2.01 -7.38
C SER A 35 5.67 -2.68 -8.42
N THR A 36 6.05 -1.92 -9.43
CA THR A 36 7.22 -2.20 -10.26
C THR A 36 8.26 -1.11 -10.04
N ASN A 37 9.36 -1.11 -10.80
CA ASN A 37 10.36 -0.04 -10.72
C ASN A 37 9.77 1.35 -11.02
N ASN A 38 8.77 1.43 -11.90
CA ASN A 38 8.29 2.71 -12.45
C ASN A 38 6.77 2.91 -12.26
N SER A 39 6.09 2.01 -11.57
CA SER A 39 4.64 2.07 -11.40
C SER A 39 4.22 1.53 -10.06
N PHE A 40 3.11 2.05 -9.57
CA PHE A 40 2.52 1.67 -8.29
C PHE A 40 1.00 1.69 -8.41
N PHE A 41 0.35 0.74 -7.74
CA PHE A 41 -1.10 0.65 -7.65
C PHE A 41 -1.50 0.21 -6.25
N GLN A 42 -2.51 0.86 -5.68
CA GLN A 42 -3.12 0.48 -4.41
C GLN A 42 -4.52 -0.07 -4.66
N LEU A 43 -4.81 -1.16 -3.97
CA LEU A 43 -6.11 -1.78 -3.89
C LEU A 43 -6.64 -1.56 -2.47
N ASP A 44 -7.54 -0.60 -2.35
CA ASP A 44 -8.17 -0.24 -1.10
C ASP A 44 -9.24 -1.27 -0.71
N LYS A 45 -9.60 -1.30 0.57
CA LYS A 45 -10.61 -2.22 1.11
C LYS A 45 -11.94 -2.13 0.36
N GLU A 46 -12.38 -0.92 -0.01
CA GLU A 46 -13.61 -0.70 -0.75
C GLU A 46 -13.62 -1.34 -2.15
N CYS A 47 -12.45 -1.73 -2.66
CA CYS A 47 -12.33 -2.45 -3.92
C CYS A 47 -12.62 -3.95 -3.79
N ILE A 48 -12.67 -4.49 -2.56
CA ILE A 48 -12.92 -5.91 -2.29
C ILE A 48 -14.39 -6.08 -1.96
N GLU A 49 -15.11 -6.80 -2.82
CA GLU A 49 -16.53 -7.14 -2.60
C GLU A 49 -16.68 -8.33 -1.67
N SER A 50 -15.87 -9.36 -1.90
CA SER A 50 -15.83 -10.55 -1.06
C SER A 50 -14.48 -11.25 -1.17
N TYR A 51 -14.23 -12.18 -0.26
CA TYR A 51 -13.07 -13.05 -0.30
C TYR A 51 -13.43 -14.47 0.13
N LYS A 52 -12.62 -15.43 -0.31
CA LYS A 52 -12.67 -16.82 0.15
C LYS A 52 -11.27 -17.25 0.56
N ASP A 53 -11.17 -17.90 1.72
CA ASP A 53 -9.94 -18.57 2.13
C ASP A 53 -9.76 -19.84 1.31
N GLU A 54 -8.68 -19.91 0.54
CA GLU A 54 -8.32 -21.03 -0.34
C GLU A 54 -6.97 -21.65 0.09
N SER A 55 -6.57 -21.41 1.35
CA SER A 55 -5.34 -21.95 1.93
C SER A 55 -5.33 -23.48 1.93
N LYS A 56 -4.24 -24.07 1.43
CA LYS A 56 -3.99 -25.53 1.40
C LYS A 56 -2.53 -25.82 1.72
N ASN A 57 -2.24 -26.91 2.43
CA ASN A 57 -0.87 -27.44 2.60
C ASN A 57 0.20 -26.37 2.91
N ASN A 58 -0.06 -25.51 3.91
CA ASN A 58 0.77 -24.37 4.34
C ASN A 58 0.83 -23.17 3.39
N GLU A 59 0.09 -23.18 2.29
CA GLU A 59 -0.14 -21.96 1.50
C GLU A 59 -1.18 -21.09 2.18
N HIS A 60 -0.99 -19.77 2.13
CA HIS A 60 -1.86 -18.79 2.76
C HIS A 60 -2.50 -17.92 1.67
N ILE A 61 -3.46 -18.49 0.95
CA ILE A 61 -4.03 -17.90 -0.26
C ILE A 61 -5.47 -17.47 0.01
N VAL A 62 -5.80 -16.27 -0.47
CA VAL A 62 -7.17 -15.79 -0.55
C VAL A 62 -7.56 -15.61 -2.01
N PHE A 63 -8.78 -16.03 -2.35
CA PHE A 63 -9.44 -15.62 -3.57
C PHE A 63 -10.20 -14.33 -3.30
N ILE A 64 -9.95 -13.29 -4.09
CA ILE A 64 -10.50 -11.95 -3.92
C ILE A 64 -11.41 -11.62 -5.09
N THR A 65 -12.66 -11.28 -4.81
CA THR A 65 -13.60 -10.74 -5.79
C THR A 65 -13.65 -9.23 -5.68
N LEU A 66 -13.50 -8.54 -6.80
CA LEU A 66 -13.44 -7.08 -6.86
C LEU A 66 -14.82 -6.45 -7.02
N SER A 67 -15.07 -5.39 -6.27
CA SER A 67 -16.29 -4.58 -6.37
C SER A 67 -16.47 -3.99 -7.78
N ASN A 68 -17.73 -4.03 -8.24
CA ASN A 68 -18.18 -3.42 -9.49
C ASN A 68 -18.39 -1.89 -9.40
N THR A 69 -18.47 -1.31 -8.20
CA THR A 69 -18.95 0.08 -8.03
C THR A 69 -17.84 1.14 -8.12
N ASN A 70 -16.59 0.77 -7.80
CA ASN A 70 -15.51 1.74 -7.54
C ASN A 70 -14.47 1.81 -8.67
N ASN A 71 -14.78 1.24 -9.85
CA ASN A 71 -13.85 1.12 -10.98
C ASN A 71 -12.49 0.48 -10.63
N CYS A 72 -12.42 -0.29 -9.55
CA CYS A 72 -11.17 -0.92 -9.11
C CYS A 72 -10.73 -2.02 -10.07
N ARG A 73 -11.66 -2.83 -10.56
CA ARG A 73 -11.39 -3.90 -11.52
C ARG A 73 -10.69 -3.40 -12.79
N PRO A 74 -11.23 -2.44 -13.57
CA PRO A 74 -10.55 -1.97 -14.77
C PRO A 74 -9.21 -1.31 -14.46
N LYS A 75 -9.09 -0.55 -13.35
CA LYS A 75 -7.81 0.08 -12.98
C LYS A 75 -6.72 -0.95 -12.63
N LEU A 76 -7.06 -1.98 -11.86
CA LEU A 76 -6.12 -3.05 -11.54
C LEU A 76 -5.76 -3.85 -12.81
N TYR A 77 -6.74 -4.19 -13.63
CA TYR A 77 -6.50 -4.89 -14.90
C TYR A 77 -5.54 -4.12 -15.81
N ASP A 78 -5.78 -2.82 -15.99
CA ASP A 78 -4.91 -1.93 -16.77
C ASP A 78 -3.50 -1.87 -16.19
N PHE A 79 -3.38 -1.72 -14.87
CA PHE A 79 -2.09 -1.69 -14.20
C PHE A 79 -1.31 -2.98 -14.43
N LEU A 80 -1.92 -4.14 -14.20
CA LEU A 80 -1.25 -5.42 -14.35
C LEU A 80 -0.88 -5.69 -15.82
N THR A 81 -1.77 -5.38 -16.76
CA THR A 81 -1.56 -5.59 -18.20
C THR A 81 -0.41 -4.72 -18.73
N LYS A 82 -0.36 -3.43 -18.35
CA LYS A 82 0.74 -2.51 -18.71
C LYS A 82 2.09 -2.94 -18.13
N ASN A 83 2.08 -3.78 -17.09
CA ASN A 83 3.28 -4.20 -16.37
C ASN A 83 3.54 -5.71 -16.43
N LYS A 84 2.86 -6.46 -17.29
CA LYS A 84 2.92 -7.94 -17.35
C LYS A 84 4.32 -8.52 -17.50
N ASN A 85 5.22 -7.81 -18.20
CA ASN A 85 6.60 -8.26 -18.45
C ASN A 85 7.61 -7.73 -17.40
N LYS A 86 7.15 -7.03 -16.37
CA LYS A 86 8.01 -6.44 -15.34
C LYS A 86 8.00 -7.29 -14.08
N LYS A 87 9.10 -7.26 -13.33
CA LYS A 87 9.14 -7.77 -11.96
C LYS A 87 8.24 -6.92 -11.08
N MET A 88 7.37 -7.57 -10.32
CA MET A 88 6.41 -6.92 -9.44
C MET A 88 6.67 -7.29 -7.98
N ASN A 89 6.47 -6.34 -7.09
CA ASN A 89 6.42 -6.56 -5.66
C ASN A 89 4.98 -6.41 -5.19
N VAL A 90 4.58 -7.25 -4.24
CA VAL A 90 3.26 -7.19 -3.62
C VAL A 90 3.43 -6.87 -2.15
N TYR A 91 2.65 -5.90 -1.69
CA TYR A 91 2.60 -5.45 -0.31
C TYR A 91 1.21 -5.69 0.24
N PHE A 92 1.13 -6.17 1.47
CA PHE A 92 -0.11 -6.26 2.23
C PHE A 92 0.02 -5.36 3.45
N ASN A 93 -0.92 -4.43 3.64
CA ASN A 93 -0.86 -3.41 4.69
C ASN A 93 0.51 -2.70 4.76
N ASN A 94 1.02 -2.29 3.59
CA ASN A 94 2.34 -1.65 3.39
C ASN A 94 3.57 -2.51 3.76
N VAL A 95 3.40 -3.80 4.07
CA VAL A 95 4.49 -4.74 4.33
C VAL A 95 4.73 -5.59 3.09
N LEU A 96 5.99 -5.70 2.64
CA LEU A 96 6.35 -6.53 1.50
C LEU A 96 6.06 -8.01 1.81
N ILE A 97 5.19 -8.64 1.02
CA ILE A 97 4.83 -10.06 1.17
C ILE A 97 5.34 -10.93 0.02
N GLN A 98 5.54 -10.35 -1.16
CA GLN A 98 6.12 -11.05 -2.31
C GLN A 98 7.04 -10.11 -3.08
N LYS A 99 8.24 -10.59 -3.42
CA LYS A 99 9.28 -9.80 -4.09
C LYS A 99 9.57 -10.37 -5.47
N ASN A 100 9.73 -9.49 -6.47
CA ASN A 100 10.15 -9.83 -7.82
C ASN A 100 9.31 -10.94 -8.49
N ILE A 101 8.00 -10.96 -8.24
CA ILE A 101 7.10 -11.92 -8.90
C ILE A 101 6.97 -11.58 -10.37
N HIS A 102 6.80 -12.62 -11.19
CA HIS A 102 6.45 -12.50 -12.59
C HIS A 102 4.94 -12.68 -12.74
N LEU A 103 4.28 -11.75 -13.42
CA LEU A 103 2.87 -11.91 -13.76
C LEU A 103 2.73 -12.94 -14.88
N GLY A 104 1.81 -13.88 -14.69
CA GLY A 104 1.34 -14.73 -15.78
C GLY A 104 0.48 -13.94 -16.79
N ASN A 105 -0.05 -14.65 -17.78
CA ASN A 105 -1.06 -14.06 -18.66
C ASN A 105 -2.34 -13.75 -17.87
N ILE A 106 -2.81 -12.52 -17.97
CA ILE A 106 -4.03 -12.06 -17.30
C ILE A 106 -5.11 -11.97 -18.36
N HIS A 107 -6.08 -12.87 -18.28
CA HIS A 107 -7.19 -12.91 -19.24
C HIS A 107 -8.34 -11.98 -18.81
N SER A 108 -8.75 -12.06 -17.55
CA SER A 108 -9.80 -11.22 -16.96
C SER A 108 -9.66 -11.19 -15.44
N LEU A 109 -10.25 -10.16 -14.81
CA LEU A 109 -10.45 -10.03 -13.37
C LEU A 109 -11.93 -10.05 -12.97
N ASP A 110 -12.83 -10.44 -13.90
CA ASP A 110 -14.28 -10.38 -13.69
C ASP A 110 -14.74 -11.32 -12.57
N TYR A 111 -14.08 -12.47 -12.45
CA TYR A 111 -14.40 -13.45 -11.41
C TYR A 111 -13.61 -13.26 -10.12
N GLY A 112 -12.58 -12.41 -10.14
CA GLY A 112 -11.62 -12.26 -9.04
C GLY A 112 -10.25 -12.83 -9.37
N PHE A 113 -9.39 -12.92 -8.36
CA PHE A 113 -8.02 -13.38 -8.49
C PHE A 113 -7.49 -13.98 -7.18
N TYR A 114 -6.46 -14.82 -7.28
CA TYR A 114 -5.78 -15.39 -6.13
C TYR A 114 -4.63 -14.49 -5.67
N GLN A 115 -4.54 -14.28 -4.35
CA GLN A 115 -3.45 -13.56 -3.71
C GLN A 115 -2.86 -14.42 -2.60
N ASN A 116 -1.55 -14.68 -2.66
CA ASN A 116 -0.82 -15.32 -1.57
C ASN A 116 -0.41 -14.25 -0.55
N LEU A 117 -0.73 -14.46 0.73
CA LEU A 117 -0.46 -13.56 1.86
C LEU A 117 0.84 -13.91 2.60
N ASN A 118 1.64 -14.86 2.09
CA ASN A 118 2.96 -15.29 2.55
C ASN A 118 2.98 -16.08 3.88
N ASN A 119 2.18 -15.71 4.89
CA ASN A 119 2.14 -16.40 6.17
C ASN A 119 0.76 -16.33 6.85
N GLN A 120 0.55 -17.19 7.86
CA GLN A 120 -0.70 -17.27 8.62
C GLN A 120 -1.06 -15.96 9.34
N SER A 121 -0.08 -15.20 9.81
CA SER A 121 -0.32 -13.93 10.51
C SER A 121 -0.96 -12.91 9.57
N ASN A 122 -0.48 -12.82 8.33
CA ASN A 122 -1.05 -11.95 7.30
C ASN A 122 -2.46 -12.41 6.89
N LEU A 123 -2.69 -13.71 6.79
CA LEU A 123 -4.03 -14.26 6.53
C LEU A 123 -5.03 -13.87 7.64
N ASN A 124 -4.64 -14.02 8.91
CA ASN A 124 -5.48 -13.64 10.04
C ASN A 124 -5.77 -12.13 10.04
N LEU A 125 -4.77 -11.31 9.75
CA LEU A 125 -4.94 -9.86 9.64
C LEU A 125 -5.87 -9.48 8.48
N PHE A 126 -5.71 -10.11 7.31
CA PHE A 126 -6.57 -9.87 6.14
C PHE A 126 -8.04 -10.14 6.49
N LYS A 127 -8.33 -11.31 7.08
CA LYS A 127 -9.68 -11.68 7.54
C LYS A 127 -10.25 -10.66 8.54
N SER A 128 -9.44 -10.22 9.50
CA SER A 128 -9.85 -9.21 10.49
C SER A 128 -10.17 -7.86 9.86
N LEU A 129 -9.44 -7.45 8.82
CA LEU A 129 -9.69 -6.21 8.11
C LEU A 129 -10.95 -6.28 7.24
N MET A 130 -11.28 -7.44 6.68
CA MET A 130 -12.47 -7.63 5.83
C MET A 130 -13.78 -7.79 6.62
N ASN A 131 -13.72 -8.33 7.85
CA ASN A 131 -14.91 -8.60 8.66
C ASN A 131 -15.39 -7.40 9.53
N LYS A 132 -14.88 -6.19 9.28
CA LYS A 132 -15.26 -4.95 9.97
C LYS A 132 -16.04 -4.04 9.03
#